data_AF-A0A522A0R5-F1
#
_entry.id   AF-A0A522A0R5-F1
#
_cell.length_a   1.000
_cell.length_b   1.000
_cell.length_c   1.000
_cell.angle_alpha   90.00
_cell.angle_beta   90.00
_cell.angle_gamma   90.00
#
_symmetry.space_group_name_H-M   'P 1'
#
loop_
_entity.id
_entity.type
_entity.pdbx_description
1 polymer ?
#
loop_
_entity_poly.entity_id
_entity_poly.type
_entity_poly.pdbx_seq_one_letter_code
_entity_poly.pdbx_strand_id
1 'polypeptide(L)'
;MAENNDALRMDSAADHILSILGDDSSDGAPNAELEGANYNGAGQESPEPRGNGDDTAVEDEADTPIDPPPSWKADAKRRFRDLPRDLQKVIADRERERETHFSRTQQETVEARRASLAERAAVQNERQAYAHGLTQLIDQIQTIDPVLAEGHRTDWTSLARHNPALAQAKWSQYQQRMQQLNAVATQRQAIQGRIMQEQAQQAHAKLHAELDFWKDDRKREAFVSQLQKYLSGNGFTPNEIENVADARAVLVARKAMLYDQLMAQQARIAAARRPPTPGRVFRSQASVDHSEGSTRAQKLKARAARTGRIDDAAAAVLASL
;
A
#
# COMPACT_ATOMS: atom_id res chain seq x y z
N MET A 1 -23.45 -23.74 30.41
CA MET A 1 -24.10 -23.68 29.08
C MET A 1 -23.80 -22.36 28.34
N ALA A 2 -22.72 -21.62 28.66
CA ALA A 2 -22.41 -20.34 28.01
C ALA A 2 -21.42 -20.48 26.81
N GLU A 3 -20.59 -21.53 26.78
CA GLU A 3 -19.53 -21.69 25.75
C GLU A 3 -20.07 -22.03 24.35
N ASN A 4 -21.20 -22.75 24.24
CA ASN A 4 -21.77 -23.08 22.92
C ASN A 4 -22.38 -21.87 22.20
N ASN A 5 -22.73 -20.81 22.93
CA ASN A 5 -23.42 -19.65 22.36
C ASN A 5 -22.44 -18.61 21.77
N ASP A 6 -21.14 -18.75 22.07
CA ASP A 6 -20.08 -17.89 21.57
C ASP A 6 -19.49 -18.45 20.26
N ALA A 7 -19.29 -19.78 20.18
CA ALA A 7 -18.87 -20.45 18.96
C ALA A 7 -19.88 -20.30 17.81
N LEU A 8 -21.19 -20.37 18.12
CA LEU A 8 -22.26 -20.16 17.14
C LEU A 8 -22.33 -18.70 16.64
N ARG A 9 -21.98 -17.72 17.49
CA ARG A 9 -21.89 -16.30 17.11
C ARG A 9 -20.62 -16.01 16.31
N MET A 10 -19.54 -16.73 16.59
CA MET A 10 -18.30 -16.62 15.84
C MET A 10 -18.46 -17.11 14.39
N ASP A 11 -19.17 -18.21 14.15
CA ASP A 11 -19.45 -18.70 12.78
C ASP A 11 -20.34 -17.72 12.00
N SER A 12 -21.38 -17.18 12.66
CA SER A 12 -22.26 -16.13 12.11
C SER A 12 -21.49 -14.91 11.60
N ALA A 13 -20.46 -14.48 12.32
CA ALA A 13 -19.65 -13.33 11.93
C ALA A 13 -18.84 -13.58 10.65
N ALA A 14 -18.28 -14.77 10.50
CA ALA A 14 -17.51 -15.16 9.32
C ALA A 14 -18.43 -15.31 8.09
N ASP A 15 -19.62 -15.90 8.26
CA ASP A 15 -20.62 -16.05 7.21
C ASP A 15 -21.21 -14.71 6.75
N HIS A 16 -21.42 -13.77 7.67
CA HIS A 16 -21.87 -12.42 7.35
C HIS A 16 -20.82 -11.61 6.59
N ILE A 17 -19.53 -11.74 6.97
CA ILE A 17 -18.40 -11.21 6.22
C ILE A 17 -18.39 -11.80 4.80
N LEU A 18 -18.59 -13.11 4.65
CA LEU A 18 -18.61 -13.79 3.36
C LEU A 18 -19.79 -13.36 2.48
N SER A 19 -20.97 -13.17 3.07
CA SER A 19 -22.21 -12.76 2.40
C SER A 19 -22.15 -11.32 1.87
N ILE A 20 -21.74 -10.36 2.70
CA ILE A 20 -21.58 -8.95 2.29
C ILE A 20 -20.45 -8.79 1.26
N LEU A 21 -19.45 -9.65 1.29
CA LEU A 21 -18.34 -9.67 0.34
C LEU A 21 -18.59 -10.58 -0.88
N GLY A 22 -19.76 -11.22 -0.97
CA GLY A 22 -20.08 -12.28 -1.94
C GLY A 22 -21.34 -12.04 -2.79
N ASP A 23 -22.14 -11.00 -2.54
CA ASP A 23 -23.29 -10.65 -3.39
C ASP A 23 -22.84 -9.98 -4.70
N ASP A 24 -22.35 -10.82 -5.61
CA ASP A 24 -22.25 -10.56 -7.04
C ASP A 24 -23.57 -11.00 -7.68
N SER A 25 -24.56 -10.10 -7.70
CA SER A 25 -25.69 -10.22 -8.62
C SER A 25 -25.16 -10.08 -10.05
N SER A 26 -24.84 -11.23 -10.62
CA SER A 26 -24.35 -11.44 -11.98
C SER A 26 -25.30 -10.87 -13.03
N ASP A 27 -24.84 -9.88 -13.80
CA ASP A 27 -25.22 -9.76 -15.22
C ASP A 27 -24.20 -8.89 -15.99
N GLY A 28 -23.48 -9.53 -16.92
CA GLY A 28 -23.18 -8.95 -18.23
C GLY A 28 -21.90 -8.13 -18.44
N ALA A 29 -20.88 -8.82 -19.00
CA ALA A 29 -19.89 -8.33 -19.98
C ALA A 29 -18.57 -7.71 -19.48
N PRO A 30 -17.53 -7.66 -20.34
CA PRO A 30 -16.70 -8.81 -20.67
C PRO A 30 -15.25 -8.63 -20.20
N ASN A 31 -14.58 -9.77 -20.12
CA ASN A 31 -13.17 -9.96 -19.80
C ASN A 31 -12.27 -8.99 -20.59
N ALA A 32 -11.58 -8.10 -19.88
CA ALA A 32 -10.41 -7.40 -20.39
C ALA A 32 -9.21 -7.85 -19.55
N GLU A 33 -8.39 -8.73 -20.11
CA GLU A 33 -7.09 -9.09 -19.57
C GLU A 33 -6.28 -7.83 -19.25
N LEU A 34 -6.03 -7.61 -17.96
CA LEU A 34 -5.04 -6.66 -17.48
C LEU A 34 -3.75 -7.44 -17.22
N GLU A 35 -2.89 -7.52 -18.22
CA GLU A 35 -1.48 -7.83 -18.00
C GLU A 35 -0.82 -6.66 -17.25
N GLY A 36 -0.27 -6.99 -16.09
CA GLY A 36 0.46 -6.05 -15.25
C GLY A 36 1.78 -5.63 -15.91
N ALA A 37 2.00 -4.33 -15.94
CA ALA A 37 3.32 -3.75 -16.15
C ALA A 37 3.63 -2.81 -14.98
N ASN A 38 4.36 -3.36 -13.99
CA ASN A 38 5.09 -2.57 -13.02
C ASN A 38 6.25 -1.87 -13.73
N TYR A 39 6.26 -0.54 -13.78
CA TYR A 39 7.48 0.21 -14.12
C TYR A 39 7.59 1.54 -13.36
N ASN A 40 8.73 1.67 -12.67
CA ASN A 40 9.30 2.91 -12.14
C ASN A 40 9.46 3.94 -13.26
N GLY A 41 8.77 5.08 -13.16
CA GLY A 41 9.00 6.25 -14.00
C GLY A 41 9.91 7.24 -13.30
N ALA A 42 11.21 7.20 -13.60
CA ALA A 42 12.10 8.33 -13.40
C ALA A 42 11.73 9.39 -14.45
N GLY A 43 11.35 10.57 -13.99
CA GLY A 43 10.99 11.70 -14.84
C GLY A 43 12.16 12.16 -15.69
N GLN A 44 11.91 12.33 -16.97
CA GLN A 44 12.65 13.26 -17.82
C GLN A 44 11.62 14.05 -18.63
N GLU A 45 11.48 15.32 -18.28
CA GLU A 45 10.90 16.34 -19.14
C GLU A 45 11.62 16.32 -20.49
N SER A 46 10.85 16.39 -21.57
CA SER A 46 11.36 16.82 -22.87
C SER A 46 10.69 18.15 -23.25
N PRO A 47 11.43 19.08 -23.89
CA PRO A 47 10.92 20.41 -24.20
C PRO A 47 10.10 20.42 -25.50
N GLU A 48 9.19 21.39 -25.59
CA GLU A 48 8.34 21.66 -26.76
C GLU A 48 9.14 22.01 -28.04
N PRO A 49 8.59 21.75 -29.24
CA PRO A 49 9.22 22.15 -30.49
C PRO A 49 8.86 23.61 -30.82
N ARG A 50 9.88 24.47 -30.96
CA ARG A 50 9.73 25.73 -31.69
C ARG A 50 10.14 25.51 -33.13
N GLY A 51 9.15 25.57 -34.02
CA GLY A 51 9.39 25.70 -35.45
C GLY A 51 9.99 27.07 -35.76
N ASN A 52 11.05 27.07 -36.56
CA ASN A 52 11.30 28.15 -37.49
C ASN A 52 11.92 27.53 -38.75
N GLY A 53 11.32 27.83 -39.89
CA GLY A 53 11.76 27.35 -41.18
C GLY A 53 13.07 28.00 -41.60
N ASP A 54 13.93 27.20 -42.22
CA ASP A 54 14.94 27.69 -43.14
C ASP A 54 15.07 26.67 -44.26
N ASP A 55 14.74 27.10 -45.48
CA ASP A 55 14.98 26.39 -46.72
C ASP A 55 16.49 26.27 -46.91
N THR A 56 17.04 25.08 -46.63
CA THR A 56 18.44 24.77 -46.94
C THR A 56 18.53 23.45 -47.70
N ALA A 57 19.06 23.58 -48.92
CA ALA A 57 19.75 22.62 -49.75
C ALA A 57 19.49 21.12 -49.49
N VAL A 58 18.84 20.47 -50.46
CA VAL A 58 18.84 19.02 -50.63
C VAL A 58 20.26 18.59 -51.06
N GLU A 59 21.18 18.50 -50.11
CA GLU A 59 22.42 17.73 -50.28
C GLU A 59 22.11 16.26 -49.99
N ASP A 60 22.67 15.37 -50.82
CA ASP A 60 22.45 13.93 -50.78
C ASP A 60 22.68 13.34 -49.37
N GLU A 61 21.58 13.12 -48.64
CA GLU A 61 21.50 12.42 -47.36
C GLU A 61 21.74 10.90 -47.49
N ALA A 62 22.47 10.47 -48.53
CA ALA A 62 22.60 9.07 -48.90
C ALA A 62 23.57 8.29 -47.99
N ASP A 63 24.47 8.95 -47.26
CA ASP A 63 25.63 8.29 -46.63
C ASP A 63 25.74 8.43 -45.09
N THR A 64 24.75 9.00 -44.41
CA THR A 64 24.72 9.03 -42.93
C THR A 64 24.32 7.66 -42.37
N PRO A 65 25.14 6.95 -41.56
CA PRO A 65 24.78 5.61 -41.06
C PRO A 65 23.40 5.59 -40.35
N ILE A 66 22.48 4.72 -40.80
CA ILE A 66 21.17 4.53 -40.14
C ILE A 66 21.36 3.52 -39.01
N ASP A 67 21.21 3.99 -37.78
CA ASP A 67 21.31 3.12 -36.62
C ASP A 67 20.07 2.22 -36.46
N PRO A 68 20.25 0.95 -36.07
CA PRO A 68 19.12 0.06 -35.83
C PRO A 68 18.30 0.49 -34.62
N PRO A 69 16.99 0.21 -34.58
CA PRO A 69 16.12 0.60 -33.47
C PRO A 69 16.64 0.14 -32.09
N PRO A 70 16.57 0.97 -31.04
CA PRO A 70 17.18 0.68 -29.74
C PRO A 70 16.56 -0.53 -29.04
N SER A 71 15.27 -0.75 -29.22
CA SER A 71 14.47 -1.81 -28.60
C SER A 71 14.75 -3.21 -29.15
N TRP A 72 15.53 -3.32 -30.23
CA TRP A 72 15.80 -4.60 -30.88
C TRP A 72 16.90 -5.41 -30.18
N LYS A 73 16.76 -6.74 -30.22
CA LYS A 73 17.78 -7.69 -29.73
C LYS A 73 19.07 -7.58 -30.55
N ALA A 74 20.20 -7.91 -29.94
CA ALA A 74 21.52 -7.79 -30.56
C ALA A 74 21.63 -8.50 -31.93
N ASP A 75 21.04 -9.68 -32.07
CA ASP A 75 21.05 -10.45 -33.33
C ASP A 75 20.22 -9.78 -34.43
N ALA A 76 19.10 -9.15 -34.07
CA ALA A 76 18.26 -8.39 -35.00
C ALA A 76 18.96 -7.10 -35.45
N LYS A 77 19.68 -6.43 -34.54
CA LYS A 77 20.52 -5.26 -34.86
C LYS A 77 21.65 -5.59 -35.83
N ARG A 78 22.26 -6.78 -35.70
CA ARG A 78 23.27 -7.27 -36.65
C ARG A 78 22.67 -7.51 -38.03
N ARG A 79 21.57 -8.26 -38.11
CA ARG A 79 20.86 -8.50 -39.38
C ARG A 79 20.35 -7.23 -40.05
N PHE A 80 19.97 -6.21 -39.26
CA PHE A 80 19.56 -4.91 -39.80
C PHE A 80 20.71 -4.20 -40.53
N ARG A 81 21.94 -4.28 -39.99
CA ARG A 81 23.13 -3.68 -40.63
C ARG A 81 23.52 -4.38 -41.94
N ASP A 82 23.17 -5.66 -42.07
CA ASP A 82 23.41 -6.45 -43.29
C ASP A 82 22.37 -6.18 -44.40
N LEU A 83 21.29 -5.43 -44.12
CA LEU A 83 20.25 -5.13 -45.09
C LEU A 83 20.68 -4.02 -46.08
N PRO A 84 20.12 -4.02 -47.31
CA PRO A 84 20.20 -2.88 -48.23
C PRO A 84 19.70 -1.57 -47.61
N ARG A 85 20.29 -0.45 -48.04
CA ARG A 85 20.08 0.89 -47.46
C ARG A 85 18.65 1.40 -47.57
N ASP A 86 17.99 1.13 -48.68
CA ASP A 86 16.59 1.40 -48.94
C ASP A 86 15.67 0.67 -47.94
N LEU A 87 15.95 -0.61 -47.67
CA LEU A 87 15.22 -1.40 -46.68
C LEU A 87 15.47 -0.92 -45.24
N GLN A 88 16.70 -0.54 -44.90
CA GLN A 88 17.02 0.06 -43.60
C GLN A 88 16.20 1.33 -43.34
N LYS A 89 16.08 2.20 -44.36
CA LYS A 89 15.28 3.43 -44.27
C LYS A 89 13.80 3.14 -44.05
N VAL A 90 13.20 2.26 -44.85
CA VAL A 90 11.77 1.88 -44.72
C VAL A 90 11.47 1.29 -43.34
N ILE A 91 12.35 0.43 -42.82
CA ILE A 91 12.18 -0.19 -41.50
C ILE A 91 12.34 0.84 -40.39
N ALA A 92 13.38 1.70 -40.45
CA ALA A 92 13.61 2.72 -39.44
C ALA A 92 12.48 3.75 -39.40
N ASP A 93 11.97 4.18 -40.55
CA ASP A 93 10.84 5.11 -40.65
C ASP A 93 9.56 4.47 -40.11
N ARG A 94 9.26 3.22 -40.49
CA ARG A 94 8.10 2.50 -39.97
C ARG A 94 8.17 2.28 -38.47
N GLU A 95 9.34 2.00 -37.89
CA GLU A 95 9.45 1.87 -36.43
C GLU A 95 9.35 3.22 -35.72
N ARG A 96 9.87 4.30 -36.31
CA ARG A 96 9.66 5.66 -35.77
C ARG A 96 8.16 6.02 -35.76
N GLU A 97 7.43 5.70 -36.83
CA GLU A 97 5.98 5.88 -36.90
C GLU A 97 5.24 5.06 -35.84
N ARG A 98 5.61 3.78 -35.67
CA ARG A 98 5.01 2.91 -34.65
C ARG A 98 5.29 3.41 -33.24
N GLU A 99 6.52 3.81 -32.94
CA GLU A 99 6.90 4.36 -31.63
C GLU A 99 6.15 5.66 -31.34
N THR A 100 6.04 6.55 -32.34
CA THR A 100 5.29 7.81 -32.20
C THR A 100 3.82 7.54 -31.95
N HIS A 101 3.20 6.63 -32.72
CA HIS A 101 1.81 6.23 -32.52
C HIS A 101 1.61 5.60 -31.15
N PHE A 102 2.47 4.67 -30.75
CA PHE A 102 2.41 4.00 -29.46
C PHE A 102 2.52 5.00 -28.30
N SER A 103 3.54 5.86 -28.33
CA SER A 103 3.74 6.93 -27.36
C SER A 103 2.52 7.86 -27.27
N ARG A 104 1.98 8.30 -28.41
CA ARG A 104 0.77 9.12 -28.45
C ARG A 104 -0.42 8.41 -27.84
N THR A 105 -0.70 7.16 -28.22
CA THR A 105 -1.82 6.39 -27.65
C THR A 105 -1.63 6.10 -26.15
N GLN A 106 -0.39 5.91 -25.71
CA GLN A 106 -0.06 5.73 -24.30
C GLN A 106 -0.32 7.02 -23.51
N GLN A 107 0.06 8.17 -24.06
CA GLN A 107 -0.24 9.46 -23.47
C GLN A 107 -1.75 9.71 -23.42
N GLU A 108 -2.46 9.51 -24.53
CA GLU A 108 -3.92 9.66 -24.62
C GLU A 108 -4.65 8.76 -23.61
N THR A 109 -4.22 7.51 -23.44
CA THR A 109 -4.84 6.58 -22.47
C THR A 109 -4.56 6.97 -21.02
N VAL A 110 -3.35 7.44 -20.71
CA VAL A 110 -2.99 7.95 -19.37
C VAL A 110 -3.78 9.22 -19.06
N GLU A 111 -3.88 10.14 -20.01
CA GLU A 111 -4.67 11.37 -19.89
C GLU A 111 -6.16 11.07 -19.73
N ALA A 112 -6.72 10.18 -20.54
CA ALA A 112 -8.11 9.75 -20.43
C ALA A 112 -8.41 9.12 -19.06
N ARG A 113 -7.51 8.28 -18.54
CA ARG A 113 -7.63 7.72 -17.18
C ARG A 113 -7.60 8.83 -16.13
N ARG A 114 -6.65 9.76 -16.24
CA ARG A 114 -6.52 10.88 -15.29
C ARG A 114 -7.76 11.77 -15.31
N ALA A 115 -8.30 12.08 -16.48
CA ALA A 115 -9.51 12.86 -16.65
C ALA A 115 -10.72 12.16 -16.03
N SER A 116 -10.93 10.87 -16.29
CA SER A 116 -12.03 10.10 -15.72
C SER A 116 -11.96 10.00 -14.19
N LEU A 117 -10.77 9.79 -13.63
CA LEU A 117 -10.57 9.81 -12.17
C LEU A 117 -10.85 11.19 -11.57
N ALA A 118 -10.42 12.26 -12.23
CA ALA A 118 -10.69 13.63 -11.79
C ALA A 118 -12.20 13.94 -11.81
N GLU A 119 -12.91 13.55 -12.86
CA GLU A 119 -14.36 13.72 -12.97
C GLU A 119 -15.11 12.96 -11.87
N ARG A 120 -14.75 11.69 -11.63
CA ARG A 120 -15.32 10.89 -10.54
C ARG A 120 -15.08 11.56 -9.18
N ALA A 121 -13.86 12.05 -8.92
CA ALA A 121 -13.54 12.74 -7.68
C ALA A 121 -14.32 14.07 -7.53
N ALA A 122 -14.50 14.83 -8.62
CA ALA A 122 -15.27 16.06 -8.61
C ALA A 122 -16.74 15.81 -8.26
N VAL A 123 -17.37 14.79 -8.89
CA VAL A 123 -18.75 14.39 -8.58
C VAL A 123 -18.91 13.98 -7.12
N GLN A 124 -17.96 13.23 -6.57
CA GLN A 124 -17.98 12.85 -5.15
C GLN A 124 -17.89 14.07 -4.22
N ASN A 125 -17.00 15.00 -4.53
CA ASN A 125 -16.84 16.23 -3.75
C ASN A 125 -18.10 17.10 -3.82
N GLU A 126 -18.73 17.23 -4.99
CA GLU A 126 -19.98 17.98 -5.15
C GLU A 126 -21.12 17.36 -4.32
N ARG A 127 -21.27 16.02 -4.34
CA ARG A 127 -22.26 15.31 -3.52
C ARG A 127 -22.03 15.55 -2.02
N GLN A 128 -20.78 15.52 -1.57
CA GLN A 128 -20.42 15.77 -0.17
C GLN A 128 -20.72 17.23 0.22
N ALA A 129 -20.33 18.19 -0.62
CA ALA A 129 -20.61 19.61 -0.42
C ALA A 129 -22.12 19.87 -0.37
N TYR A 130 -22.90 19.21 -1.24
CA TYR A 130 -24.35 19.30 -1.23
C TYR A 130 -24.96 18.74 0.06
N ALA A 131 -24.52 17.56 0.52
CA ALA A 131 -24.97 16.98 1.79
C ALA A 131 -24.63 17.89 2.99
N HIS A 132 -23.46 18.55 2.96
CA HIS A 132 -23.06 19.52 3.97
C HIS A 132 -23.96 20.76 3.93
N GLY A 133 -24.25 21.31 2.74
CA GLY A 133 -25.17 22.43 2.56
C GLY A 133 -26.59 22.13 3.08
N LEU A 134 -27.12 20.92 2.82
CA LEU A 134 -28.40 20.50 3.39
C LEU A 134 -28.36 20.44 4.93
N THR A 135 -27.24 20.02 5.51
CA THR A 135 -27.07 20.00 6.98
C THR A 135 -27.12 21.41 7.54
N GLN A 136 -26.39 22.35 6.95
CA GLN A 136 -26.43 23.77 7.36
C GLN A 136 -27.84 24.37 7.22
N LEU A 137 -28.56 24.02 6.15
CA LEU A 137 -29.94 24.48 5.94
C LEU A 137 -30.88 23.95 7.03
N ILE A 138 -30.77 22.68 7.40
CA ILE A 138 -31.56 22.08 8.48
C ILE A 138 -31.29 22.83 9.80
N ASP A 139 -30.02 23.03 10.15
CA ASP A 139 -29.62 23.71 11.38
C ASP A 139 -30.14 25.16 11.39
N GLN A 140 -30.08 25.86 10.25
CA GLN A 140 -30.61 27.21 10.10
C GLN A 140 -32.13 27.25 10.30
N ILE A 141 -32.89 26.35 9.69
CA ILE A 141 -34.34 26.27 9.86
C ILE A 141 -34.68 25.96 11.32
N GLN A 142 -34.00 25.01 11.96
CA GLN A 142 -34.27 24.64 13.35
C GLN A 142 -33.96 25.75 14.35
N THR A 143 -32.90 26.52 14.11
CA THR A 143 -32.40 27.51 15.08
C THR A 143 -33.04 28.88 14.91
N ILE A 144 -33.30 29.29 13.66
CA ILE A 144 -33.65 30.68 13.33
C ILE A 144 -35.15 30.82 12.97
N ASP A 145 -35.85 29.76 12.56
CA ASP A 145 -37.24 29.89 12.10
C ASP A 145 -38.20 30.29 13.26
N PRO A 146 -38.81 31.48 13.20
CA PRO A 146 -39.66 31.99 14.28
C PRO A 146 -40.98 31.21 14.38
N VAL A 147 -41.48 30.63 13.28
CA VAL A 147 -42.73 29.85 13.26
C VAL A 147 -42.52 28.53 14.00
N LEU A 148 -41.37 27.87 13.80
CA LEU A 148 -41.02 26.66 14.55
C LEU A 148 -40.82 26.99 16.04
N ALA A 149 -40.06 28.04 16.36
CA ALA A 149 -39.83 28.46 17.74
C ALA A 149 -41.12 28.82 18.48
N GLU A 150 -42.04 29.54 17.83
CA GLU A 150 -43.37 29.85 18.37
C GLU A 150 -44.20 28.57 18.53
N GLY A 151 -44.21 27.71 17.51
CA GLY A 151 -44.99 26.47 17.55
C GLY A 151 -44.55 25.50 18.64
N HIS A 152 -43.26 25.45 18.98
CA HIS A 152 -42.74 24.65 20.10
C HIS A 152 -43.15 25.17 21.47
N ARG A 153 -43.41 26.49 21.61
CA ARG A 153 -43.81 27.13 22.87
C ARG A 153 -45.33 27.27 23.02
N THR A 154 -46.08 27.07 21.94
CA THR A 154 -47.53 27.28 21.90
C THR A 154 -48.27 26.08 22.50
N ASP A 155 -49.12 26.33 23.50
CA ASP A 155 -50.12 25.34 23.93
C ASP A 155 -51.29 25.33 22.94
N TRP A 156 -51.19 24.45 21.95
CA TRP A 156 -52.20 24.26 20.90
C TRP A 156 -53.59 23.91 21.45
N THR A 157 -53.66 23.21 22.59
CA THR A 157 -54.93 22.78 23.17
C THR A 157 -55.68 23.96 23.79
N SER A 158 -54.95 24.82 24.49
CA SER A 158 -55.52 26.05 25.05
C SER A 158 -55.87 27.04 23.94
N LEU A 159 -54.99 27.22 22.95
CA LEU A 159 -55.24 28.13 21.83
C LEU A 159 -56.48 27.72 21.01
N ALA A 160 -56.65 26.43 20.75
CA ALA A 160 -57.83 25.92 20.03
C ALA A 160 -59.14 26.12 20.80
N ARG A 161 -59.12 26.07 22.13
CA ARG A 161 -60.31 26.33 22.97
C ARG A 161 -60.73 27.80 22.99
N HIS A 162 -59.77 28.72 23.06
CA HIS A 162 -60.06 30.16 23.17
C HIS A 162 -60.24 30.83 21.80
N ASN A 163 -59.51 30.40 20.77
CA ASN A 163 -59.57 30.98 19.43
C ASN A 163 -59.26 29.91 18.35
N PRO A 164 -60.26 29.12 17.93
CA PRO A 164 -60.06 28.01 17.00
C PRO A 164 -59.57 28.45 15.61
N ALA A 165 -60.01 29.60 15.12
CA ALA A 165 -59.58 30.11 13.81
C ALA A 165 -58.08 30.48 13.80
N LEU A 166 -57.62 31.15 14.86
CA LEU A 166 -56.20 31.49 15.00
C LEU A 166 -55.33 30.24 15.22
N ALA A 167 -55.82 29.28 16.00
CA ALA A 167 -55.13 28.01 16.20
C ALA A 167 -54.90 27.26 14.88
N GLN A 168 -55.95 27.15 14.05
CA GLN A 168 -55.85 26.47 12.76
C GLN A 168 -54.87 27.16 11.81
N ALA A 169 -54.89 28.49 11.74
CA ALA A 169 -53.97 29.26 10.88
C ALA A 169 -52.50 29.05 11.31
N LYS A 170 -52.20 29.19 12.61
CA LYS A 170 -50.84 28.97 13.15
C LYS A 170 -50.39 27.52 13.02
N TRP A 171 -51.29 26.57 13.27
CA TRP A 171 -50.99 25.14 13.13
C TRP A 171 -50.66 24.78 11.69
N SER A 172 -51.41 25.32 10.72
CA SER A 172 -51.12 25.10 9.30
C SER A 172 -49.74 25.64 8.90
N GLN A 173 -49.35 26.82 9.38
CA GLN A 173 -48.03 27.38 9.13
C GLN A 173 -46.92 26.53 9.76
N TYR A 174 -47.10 26.13 11.02
CA TYR A 174 -46.17 25.26 11.73
C TYR A 174 -46.00 23.90 11.04
N GLN A 175 -47.11 23.27 10.65
CA GLN A 175 -47.10 22.02 9.88
C GLN A 175 -46.36 22.17 8.55
N GLN A 176 -46.60 23.25 7.81
CA GLN A 176 -45.92 23.49 6.55
C GLN A 176 -44.40 23.62 6.75
N ARG A 177 -43.94 24.31 7.80
CA ARG A 177 -42.52 24.40 8.15
C ARG A 177 -41.93 23.07 8.55
N MET A 178 -42.64 22.29 9.36
CA MET A 178 -42.20 20.94 9.72
C MET A 178 -42.13 20.00 8.52
N GLN A 179 -43.06 20.09 7.58
CA GLN A 179 -43.02 19.32 6.33
C GLN A 179 -41.81 19.69 5.48
N GLN A 180 -41.49 20.98 5.36
CA GLN A 180 -40.29 21.45 4.66
C GLN A 180 -39.01 20.90 5.32
N LEU A 181 -38.92 20.99 6.65
CA LEU A 181 -37.78 20.45 7.39
C LEU A 181 -37.63 18.94 7.19
N ASN A 182 -38.73 18.19 7.30
CA ASN A 182 -38.73 16.75 7.08
C ASN A 182 -38.31 16.40 5.64
N ALA A 183 -38.78 17.13 4.63
CA ALA A 183 -38.40 16.90 3.24
C ALA A 183 -36.89 17.09 3.03
N VAL A 184 -36.31 18.16 3.58
CA VAL A 184 -34.86 18.42 3.51
C VAL A 184 -34.07 17.35 4.28
N ALA A 185 -34.54 16.92 5.45
CA ALA A 185 -33.90 15.87 6.24
C ALA A 185 -33.92 14.51 5.52
N THR A 186 -35.06 14.13 4.94
CA THR A 186 -35.17 12.90 4.13
C THR A 186 -34.25 12.97 2.92
N GLN A 187 -34.16 14.12 2.25
CA GLN A 187 -33.24 14.31 1.13
C GLN A 187 -31.78 14.16 1.55
N ARG A 188 -31.38 14.76 2.69
CA ARG A 188 -30.04 14.61 3.25
C ARG A 188 -29.72 13.14 3.52
N GLN A 189 -30.65 12.42 4.15
CA GLN A 189 -30.47 11.01 4.46
C GLN A 189 -30.34 10.15 3.19
N ALA A 190 -31.15 10.41 2.16
CA ALA A 190 -31.06 9.71 0.89
C ALA A 190 -29.68 9.91 0.22
N ILE A 191 -29.14 11.13 0.26
CA ILE A 191 -27.84 11.44 -0.33
C ILE A 191 -26.69 10.84 0.48
N GLN A 192 -26.76 10.91 1.81
CA GLN A 192 -25.78 10.25 2.68
C GLN A 192 -25.79 8.73 2.47
N GLY A 193 -26.97 8.12 2.32
CA GLY A 193 -27.10 6.71 2.01
C GLY A 193 -26.43 6.34 0.68
N ARG A 194 -26.63 7.15 -0.37
CA ARG A 194 -25.94 6.95 -1.66
C ARG A 194 -24.42 7.09 -1.54
N ILE A 195 -23.92 8.11 -0.83
CA ILE A 195 -22.48 8.29 -0.60
C ILE A 195 -21.89 7.07 0.12
N MET A 196 -22.56 6.58 1.17
CA MET A 196 -22.11 5.39 1.91
C MET A 196 -22.11 4.14 1.03
N GLN A 197 -23.17 3.93 0.22
CA GLN A 197 -23.26 2.80 -0.69
C GLN A 197 -22.18 2.83 -1.77
N GLU A 198 -21.93 3.99 -2.38
CA GLU A 198 -20.88 4.17 -3.39
C GLU A 198 -19.48 3.93 -2.80
N GLN A 199 -19.23 4.40 -1.57
CA GLN A 199 -17.97 4.13 -0.87
C GLN A 199 -17.79 2.65 -0.55
N ALA A 200 -18.85 1.97 -0.12
CA ALA A 200 -18.82 0.53 0.10
C ALA A 200 -18.47 -0.20 -1.21
N GLN A 201 -19.18 0.09 -2.31
CA GLN A 201 -18.91 -0.51 -3.62
C GLN A 201 -17.47 -0.27 -4.11
N GLN A 202 -16.94 0.95 -3.95
CA GLN A 202 -15.55 1.25 -4.29
C GLN A 202 -14.56 0.46 -3.43
N ALA A 203 -14.85 0.31 -2.14
CA ALA A 203 -14.03 -0.47 -1.23
C ALA A 203 -14.05 -1.97 -1.61
N HIS A 204 -15.22 -2.50 -1.97
CA HIS A 204 -15.35 -3.86 -2.50
C HIS A 204 -14.55 -4.03 -3.78
N ALA A 205 -14.72 -3.16 -4.78
CA ALA A 205 -13.97 -3.22 -6.03
C ALA A 205 -12.45 -3.18 -5.81
N LYS A 206 -11.99 -2.33 -4.86
CA LYS A 206 -10.58 -2.25 -4.49
C LYS A 206 -10.08 -3.51 -3.79
N LEU A 207 -10.88 -4.12 -2.92
CA LEU A 207 -10.56 -5.40 -2.28
C LEU A 207 -10.38 -6.50 -3.34
N HIS A 208 -11.28 -6.61 -4.31
CA HIS A 208 -11.17 -7.56 -5.42
C HIS A 208 -9.94 -7.34 -6.28
N ALA A 209 -9.55 -6.07 -6.53
CA ALA A 209 -8.37 -5.75 -7.32
C ALA A 209 -7.05 -6.01 -6.57
N GLU A 210 -7.01 -5.84 -5.25
CA GLU A 210 -5.79 -6.05 -4.44
C GLU A 210 -5.58 -7.52 -4.01
N LEU A 211 -6.62 -8.36 -4.06
CA LEU A 211 -6.60 -9.74 -3.55
C LEU A 211 -6.91 -10.75 -4.66
N ASP A 212 -5.89 -11.16 -5.42
CA ASP A 212 -6.04 -12.21 -6.45
C ASP A 212 -6.60 -13.53 -5.92
N PHE A 213 -6.30 -13.85 -4.65
CA PHE A 213 -6.82 -15.06 -3.99
C PHE A 213 -8.30 -14.97 -3.61
N TRP A 214 -8.94 -13.79 -3.74
CA TRP A 214 -10.35 -13.61 -3.41
C TRP A 214 -11.28 -14.37 -4.35
N LYS A 215 -10.82 -14.66 -5.57
CA LYS A 215 -11.54 -15.51 -6.54
C LYS A 215 -11.66 -16.98 -6.11
N ASP A 216 -10.89 -17.40 -5.11
CA ASP A 216 -10.86 -18.77 -4.59
C ASP A 216 -11.55 -18.83 -3.23
N ASP A 217 -12.75 -19.43 -3.19
CA ASP A 217 -13.61 -19.48 -2.01
C ASP A 217 -12.90 -20.09 -0.78
N ARG A 218 -12.05 -21.11 -1.00
CA ARG A 218 -11.32 -21.76 0.10
C ARG A 218 -10.27 -20.86 0.71
N LYS A 219 -9.57 -20.06 -0.11
CA LYS A 219 -8.58 -19.09 0.38
C LYS A 219 -9.26 -17.91 1.04
N ARG A 220 -10.45 -17.53 0.56
CA ARG A 220 -11.28 -16.50 1.17
C ARG A 220 -11.73 -16.89 2.56
N GLU A 221 -12.32 -18.08 2.73
CA GLU A 221 -12.72 -18.63 4.03
C GLU A 221 -11.54 -18.70 5.01
N ALA A 222 -10.41 -19.27 4.57
CA ALA A 222 -9.22 -19.36 5.40
C ALA A 222 -8.70 -17.98 5.85
N PHE A 223 -8.74 -16.99 4.96
CA PHE A 223 -8.37 -15.62 5.28
C PHE A 223 -9.36 -14.98 6.28
N VAL A 224 -10.67 -15.13 6.08
CA VAL A 224 -11.70 -14.58 6.98
C VAL A 224 -11.55 -15.19 8.37
N SER A 225 -11.38 -16.51 8.49
CA SER A 225 -11.13 -17.16 9.78
C SER A 225 -9.84 -16.67 10.46
N GLN A 226 -8.79 -16.41 9.69
CA GLN A 226 -7.53 -15.87 10.23
C GLN A 226 -7.70 -14.43 10.71
N LEU A 227 -8.41 -13.61 9.93
CA LEU A 227 -8.69 -12.22 10.27
C LEU A 227 -9.55 -12.10 11.51
N GLN A 228 -10.59 -12.93 11.62
CA GLN A 228 -11.44 -13.00 12.79
C GLN A 228 -10.64 -13.34 14.05
N LYS A 229 -9.79 -14.37 14.00
CA LYS A 229 -8.90 -14.73 15.11
C LYS A 229 -7.99 -13.57 15.52
N TYR A 230 -7.44 -12.85 14.55
CA TYR A 230 -6.60 -11.68 14.80
C TYR A 230 -7.40 -10.54 15.46
N LEU A 231 -8.59 -10.21 14.96
CA LEU A 231 -9.44 -9.17 15.53
C LEU A 231 -9.91 -9.51 16.94
N SER A 232 -10.37 -10.74 17.18
CA SER A 232 -10.73 -11.21 18.52
C SER A 232 -9.53 -11.17 19.48
N GLY A 233 -8.33 -11.51 19.02
CA GLY A 233 -7.10 -11.40 19.81
C GLY A 233 -6.72 -9.95 20.17
N ASN A 234 -7.20 -8.96 19.40
CA ASN A 234 -7.02 -7.53 19.65
C ASN A 234 -8.18 -6.90 20.45
N GLY A 235 -9.12 -7.71 20.95
CA GLY A 235 -10.20 -7.25 21.83
C GLY A 235 -11.50 -6.84 21.13
N PHE A 236 -11.65 -7.12 19.83
CA PHE A 236 -12.91 -6.88 19.13
C PHE A 236 -13.95 -7.96 19.46
N THR A 237 -15.18 -7.55 19.71
CA THR A 237 -16.31 -8.46 19.96
C THR A 237 -16.87 -9.02 18.64
N PRO A 238 -17.55 -10.19 18.66
CA PRO A 238 -18.17 -10.75 17.46
C PRO A 238 -19.15 -9.79 16.76
N ASN A 239 -19.94 -9.04 17.53
CA ASN A 239 -20.85 -8.02 16.99
C ASN A 239 -20.11 -6.85 16.35
N GLU A 240 -18.96 -6.44 16.89
CA GLU A 240 -18.13 -5.40 16.26
C GLU A 240 -17.51 -5.94 14.97
N ILE A 241 -17.08 -7.20 14.93
CA ILE A 241 -16.55 -7.84 13.73
C ILE A 241 -17.63 -7.96 12.64
N GLU A 242 -18.87 -8.30 13.01
CA GLU A 242 -20.03 -8.32 12.10
C GLU A 242 -20.35 -6.93 11.52
N ASN A 243 -20.20 -5.87 12.33
CA ASN A 243 -20.41 -4.49 11.89
C ASN A 243 -19.17 -3.87 11.19
N VAL A 244 -17.99 -4.46 11.35
CA VAL A 244 -16.71 -4.09 10.68
C VAL A 244 -16.64 -4.65 9.24
N ALA A 245 -17.79 -5.06 8.68
CA ALA A 245 -17.94 -5.54 7.31
C ALA A 245 -17.73 -4.49 6.20
N ASP A 246 -17.15 -3.33 6.51
CA ASP A 246 -16.66 -2.41 5.50
C ASP A 246 -15.35 -2.97 4.92
N ALA A 247 -15.32 -3.22 3.60
CA ALA A 247 -14.12 -3.70 2.90
C ALA A 247 -12.87 -2.84 3.19
N ARG A 248 -13.03 -1.55 3.54
CA ARG A 248 -11.93 -0.70 4.01
C ARG A 248 -11.33 -1.19 5.32
N ALA A 249 -12.16 -1.54 6.29
CA ALA A 249 -11.71 -2.01 7.59
C ALA A 249 -11.06 -3.40 7.49
N VAL A 250 -11.59 -4.27 6.63
CA VAL A 250 -10.96 -5.57 6.28
C VAL A 250 -9.57 -5.36 5.69
N LEU A 251 -9.40 -4.44 4.74
CA LEU A 251 -8.09 -4.10 4.15
C LEU A 251 -7.10 -3.57 5.19
N VAL A 252 -7.55 -2.71 6.10
CA VAL A 252 -6.71 -2.16 7.17
C VAL A 252 -6.31 -3.25 8.16
N ALA A 253 -7.27 -4.07 8.60
CA ALA A 253 -7.02 -5.17 9.52
C ALA A 253 -6.07 -6.21 8.91
N ARG A 254 -6.19 -6.50 7.60
CA ARG A 254 -5.21 -7.31 6.87
C ARG A 254 -3.81 -6.71 6.92
N LYS A 255 -3.67 -5.41 6.65
CA LYS A 255 -2.37 -4.72 6.68
C LYS A 255 -1.76 -4.75 8.08
N ALA A 256 -2.56 -4.53 9.11
CA ALA A 256 -2.13 -4.64 10.50
C ALA A 256 -1.65 -6.06 10.84
N MET A 257 -2.45 -7.08 10.47
CA MET A 257 -2.08 -8.48 10.68
C MET A 257 -0.77 -8.85 9.98
N LEU A 258 -0.59 -8.46 8.71
CA LEU A 258 0.64 -8.72 7.96
C LEU A 258 1.84 -7.99 8.55
N TYR A 259 1.65 -6.76 9.03
CA TYR A 259 2.69 -6.01 9.71
C TYR A 259 3.13 -6.70 11.01
N ASP A 260 2.19 -7.14 11.84
CA ASP A 260 2.50 -7.84 13.08
C ASP A 260 3.20 -9.18 12.83
N GLN A 261 2.79 -9.90 11.79
CA GLN A 261 3.48 -11.13 11.35
C GLN A 261 4.92 -10.85 10.93
N LEU A 262 5.15 -9.79 10.15
CA LEU A 262 6.49 -9.38 9.74
C LEU A 262 7.34 -8.98 10.95
N MET A 263 6.80 -8.18 11.87
CA MET A 263 7.51 -7.77 13.08
C MET A 263 7.84 -8.97 13.98
N ALA A 264 6.92 -9.91 14.15
CA ALA A 264 7.16 -11.15 14.88
C ALA A 264 8.22 -12.02 14.18
N GLN A 265 8.21 -12.11 12.86
CA GLN A 265 9.23 -12.82 12.09
C GLN A 265 10.60 -12.15 12.23
N GLN A 266 10.67 -10.82 12.16
CA GLN A 266 11.90 -10.06 12.34
C GLN A 266 12.46 -10.24 13.76
N ALA A 267 11.60 -10.22 14.79
CA ALA A 267 12.00 -10.50 16.17
C ALA A 267 12.53 -11.92 16.33
N ARG A 268 11.91 -12.92 15.68
CA ARG A 268 12.42 -14.31 15.66
C ARG A 268 13.77 -14.41 14.96
N ILE A 269 13.97 -13.75 13.83
CA ILE A 269 15.25 -13.72 13.11
C ILE A 269 16.32 -13.02 13.95
N ALA A 270 15.98 -11.92 14.61
CA ALA A 270 16.88 -11.19 15.52
C ALA A 270 17.26 -12.04 16.74
N ALA A 271 16.31 -12.77 17.34
CA ALA A 271 16.58 -13.69 18.44
C ALA A 271 17.40 -14.92 17.99
N ALA A 272 17.25 -15.36 16.75
CA ALA A 272 18.02 -16.45 16.16
C ALA A 272 19.43 -16.03 15.69
N ARG A 273 19.69 -14.72 15.52
CA ARG A 273 21.03 -14.20 15.28
C ARG A 273 21.88 -14.38 16.54
N ARG A 274 22.69 -15.43 16.56
CA ARG A 274 23.76 -15.61 17.55
C ARG A 274 24.72 -14.41 17.50
N PRO A 275 25.23 -13.92 18.65
CA PRO A 275 26.29 -12.92 18.64
C PRO A 275 27.49 -13.47 17.84
N PRO A 276 28.23 -12.62 17.10
CA PRO A 276 29.42 -13.08 16.40
C PRO A 276 30.33 -13.74 17.42
N THR A 277 30.56 -15.05 17.26
CA THR A 277 31.54 -15.77 18.06
C THR A 277 32.84 -15.01 17.93
N PRO A 278 33.47 -14.53 19.02
CA PRO A 278 34.76 -13.87 18.90
C PRO A 278 35.68 -14.84 18.18
N GLY A 279 36.13 -14.45 16.98
CA GLY A 279 37.03 -15.27 16.19
C GLY A 279 38.19 -15.67 17.09
N ARG A 280 38.53 -16.97 17.11
CA ARG A 280 39.71 -17.44 17.84
C ARG A 280 40.88 -16.62 17.30
N VAL A 281 41.38 -15.69 18.11
CA VAL A 281 42.66 -15.05 17.86
C VAL A 281 43.68 -16.19 17.79
N PHE A 282 44.16 -16.47 16.59
CA PHE A 282 45.38 -17.26 16.45
C PHE A 282 46.45 -16.48 17.20
N ARG A 283 46.86 -16.98 18.37
CA ARG A 283 48.09 -16.51 19.00
C ARG A 283 49.19 -16.80 17.98
N SER A 284 49.80 -15.75 17.44
CA SER A 284 51.07 -15.84 16.75
C SER A 284 52.01 -16.70 17.60
N GLN A 285 52.62 -17.74 17.01
CA GLN A 285 53.64 -18.53 17.68
C GLN A 285 54.68 -17.57 18.27
N ALA A 286 54.76 -17.55 19.59
CA ALA A 286 55.87 -16.91 20.28
C ALA A 286 57.14 -17.65 19.86
N SER A 287 58.09 -16.90 19.34
CA SER A 287 59.47 -17.28 19.08
C SER A 287 60.03 -18.11 20.23
N VAL A 288 60.57 -19.29 19.90
CA VAL A 288 61.34 -20.13 20.83
C VAL A 288 62.57 -19.34 21.26
N ASP A 289 62.55 -18.87 22.50
CA ASP A 289 63.62 -18.13 23.13
C ASP A 289 64.82 -19.07 23.38
N HIS A 290 65.99 -18.74 22.84
CA HIS A 290 67.24 -19.52 22.92
C HIS A 290 67.94 -19.42 24.30
N SER A 291 67.19 -19.24 25.39
CA SER A 291 67.74 -18.98 26.74
C SER A 291 68.06 -20.24 27.56
N GLU A 292 67.80 -21.44 27.06
CA GLU A 292 68.11 -22.70 27.79
C GLU A 292 69.62 -22.99 27.89
N GLY A 293 70.44 -22.61 26.89
CA GLY A 293 71.89 -22.84 26.90
C GLY A 293 72.62 -22.03 27.99
N SER A 294 72.25 -20.77 28.16
CA SER A 294 72.84 -19.86 29.16
C SER A 294 72.57 -20.31 30.60
N THR A 295 71.35 -20.81 30.85
CA THR A 295 70.93 -21.23 32.19
C THR A 295 71.61 -22.52 32.65
N ARG A 296 71.92 -23.44 31.73
CA ARG A 296 72.63 -24.69 32.03
C ARG A 296 74.12 -24.46 32.32
N ALA A 297 74.78 -23.62 31.52
CA ALA A 297 76.18 -23.27 31.74
C ALA A 297 76.40 -22.53 33.07
N GLN A 298 75.49 -21.63 33.46
CA GLN A 298 75.55 -20.94 34.76
C GLN A 298 75.39 -21.90 35.95
N LYS A 299 74.48 -22.87 35.87
CA LYS A 299 74.30 -23.87 36.94
C LYS A 299 75.52 -24.78 37.10
N LEU A 300 76.16 -25.16 35.98
CA LEU A 300 77.39 -25.98 36.01
C LEU A 300 78.58 -25.20 36.57
N LYS A 301 78.74 -23.91 36.20
CA LYS A 301 79.77 -23.03 36.80
C LYS A 301 79.56 -22.85 38.31
N ALA A 302 78.33 -22.64 38.77
CA ALA A 302 78.02 -22.50 40.19
C ALA A 302 78.31 -23.81 40.97
N ARG A 303 78.06 -24.97 40.36
CA ARG A 303 78.39 -26.27 40.96
C ARG A 303 79.89 -26.49 41.05
N ALA A 304 80.64 -26.23 39.98
CA ALA A 304 82.10 -26.32 39.97
C ALA A 304 82.75 -25.41 41.03
N ALA A 305 82.26 -24.18 41.18
CA ALA A 305 82.74 -23.25 42.20
C ALA A 305 82.47 -23.73 43.64
N ARG A 306 81.42 -24.53 43.85
CA ARG A 306 81.06 -25.07 45.17
C ARG A 306 81.78 -26.38 45.49
N THR A 307 81.99 -27.25 44.51
CA THR A 307 82.57 -28.59 44.73
C THR A 307 84.09 -28.60 44.58
N GLY A 308 84.68 -27.68 43.81
CA GLY A 308 86.12 -27.59 43.57
C GLY A 308 86.70 -28.79 42.81
N ARG A 309 85.86 -29.67 42.25
CA ARG A 309 86.29 -30.85 41.51
C ARG A 309 86.63 -30.50 40.07
N ILE A 310 87.72 -31.06 39.57
CA ILE A 310 88.25 -30.78 38.22
C ILE A 310 87.24 -31.23 37.14
N ASP A 311 86.55 -32.35 37.35
CA ASP A 311 85.55 -32.88 36.40
C ASP A 311 84.34 -31.94 36.22
N ASP A 312 83.87 -31.33 37.31
CA ASP A 312 82.75 -30.37 37.28
C ASP A 312 83.17 -29.06 36.58
N ALA A 313 84.43 -28.63 36.75
CA ALA A 313 84.98 -27.46 36.06
C ALA A 313 85.14 -27.72 34.55
N ALA A 314 85.60 -28.91 34.16
CA ALA A 314 85.70 -29.30 32.75
C ALA A 314 84.32 -29.33 32.06
N ALA A 315 83.31 -29.89 32.74
CA ALA A 315 81.93 -29.90 32.25
C ALA A 315 81.34 -28.48 32.10
N ALA A 316 81.69 -27.55 32.99
CA ALA A 316 81.26 -26.17 32.92
C ALA A 316 81.89 -25.39 31.75
N VAL A 317 83.16 -25.67 31.42
CA VAL A 317 83.85 -25.07 30.26
C VAL A 317 83.29 -25.62 28.95
N LEU A 318 83.13 -26.95 28.84
CA LEU A 318 82.55 -27.61 27.66
C LEU A 318 81.12 -27.15 27.35
N ALA A 319 80.32 -26.88 28.38
CA ALA A 319 78.96 -26.36 28.20
C ALA A 319 78.91 -24.85 27.85
N SER A 320 80.06 -24.17 27.83
CA SER A 320 80.18 -22.74 27.50
C SER A 320 80.98 -22.43 26.23
N LEU A 321 81.46 -23.47 25.54
CA LEU A 321 82.02 -23.43 24.19
C LEU A 321 80.90 -23.71 23.17
#